data_AF-A0A7K2P2W8-F1
#
_entry.id   AF-A0A7K2P2W8-F1
#
_cell.length_a   1.000
_cell.length_b   1.000
_cell.length_c   1.000
_cell.angle_alpha   90.00
_cell.angle_beta   90.00
_cell.angle_gamma   90.00
#
_symmetry.space_group_name_H-M   'P 1'
#
loop_
_entity.id
_entity.type
_entity.pdbx_description
1 polymer ?
#
loop_
_entity_poly.entity_id
_entity_poly.type
_entity_poly.pdbx_seq_one_letter_code
_entity_poly.pdbx_strand_id
1 'polypeptide(L)'
;LLTTDRRGSHVALPGPPSGSAAPLVFPVGARAAEPRTGDRATVVWETPPPEHAAALGLVPGRPTLMHHYTSAAAGGNGRRTAVTSFSAVALAEVEELARYRDRADGVARAQLRRAYDWMRRAGLTLHHRDTITLQPDTASVRVVRRVHDQYARPLEITDLLMDTRQGALVYEFTLPAAG
;
A
#
# COMPACT_ATOMS: atom_id res chain seq x y z
N LEU A 1 10.85 -5.86 -16.55
CA LEU A 1 9.50 -6.05 -15.98
C LEU A 1 9.43 -7.48 -15.46
N LEU A 2 9.27 -7.69 -14.14
CA LEU A 2 9.07 -9.02 -13.57
C LEU A 2 7.55 -9.25 -13.48
N THR A 3 7.02 -10.04 -14.41
CA THR A 3 5.63 -10.52 -14.40
C THR A 3 5.68 -12.01 -14.18
N THR A 4 5.53 -12.45 -12.93
CA THR A 4 5.50 -13.87 -12.58
C THR A 4 4.05 -14.33 -12.52
N ASP A 5 3.52 -14.78 -13.65
CA ASP A 5 2.23 -15.48 -13.70
C ASP A 5 2.36 -16.95 -13.25
N ARG A 6 3.61 -17.41 -13.05
CA ARG A 6 3.99 -18.55 -12.21
C ARG A 6 5.35 -18.28 -11.54
N ARG A 7 5.48 -18.82 -10.34
CA ARG A 7 6.52 -18.61 -9.33
C ARG A 7 7.92 -19.03 -9.82
N GLY A 8 8.90 -18.12 -9.71
CA GLY A 8 10.33 -18.45 -9.71
C GLY A 8 11.17 -17.67 -10.73
N SER A 9 11.87 -16.62 -10.28
CA SER A 9 13.14 -16.16 -10.87
C SER A 9 13.87 -15.31 -9.82
N HIS A 10 15.13 -15.63 -9.49
CA HIS A 10 15.97 -14.84 -8.59
C HIS A 10 16.98 -14.02 -9.41
N VAL A 11 17.16 -12.75 -9.03
CA VAL A 11 18.39 -12.00 -9.29
C VAL A 11 19.07 -11.84 -7.94
N ALA A 12 20.25 -12.43 -7.77
CA ALA A 12 21.11 -12.14 -6.63
C ALA A 12 21.88 -10.85 -6.95
N LEU A 13 21.56 -9.77 -6.26
CA LEU A 13 22.37 -8.55 -6.29
C LEU A 13 23.62 -8.78 -5.42
N PRO A 14 24.83 -8.44 -5.89
CA PRO A 14 26.03 -8.53 -5.06
C PRO A 14 25.98 -7.49 -3.93
N GLY A 15 26.07 -7.95 -2.68
CA GLY A 15 26.17 -7.09 -1.50
C GLY A 15 26.17 -7.88 -0.18
N PRO A 16 26.76 -7.33 0.90
CA PRO A 16 26.71 -7.95 2.23
C PRO A 16 25.26 -8.03 2.74
N PRO A 17 24.92 -9.03 3.57
CA PRO A 17 23.57 -9.17 4.11
C PRO A 17 23.20 -7.93 4.93
N SER A 18 22.24 -7.15 4.44
CA SER A 18 21.65 -6.06 5.21
C SER A 18 20.93 -6.66 6.42
N GLY A 19 21.22 -6.16 7.63
CA GLY A 19 20.50 -6.56 8.85
C GLY A 19 18.98 -6.50 8.64
N SER A 20 18.23 -7.40 9.29
CA SER A 20 16.79 -7.61 9.04
C SER A 20 16.01 -6.30 9.14
N ALA A 21 15.62 -5.75 7.99
CA ALA A 21 14.70 -4.64 7.92
C ALA A 21 13.29 -5.19 8.13
N ALA A 22 12.59 -4.71 9.17
CA ALA A 22 11.23 -5.17 9.46
C ALA A 22 10.29 -4.96 8.25
N PRO A 23 9.46 -5.96 7.91
CA PRO A 23 8.63 -5.95 6.70
C PRO A 23 7.58 -4.84 6.73
N LEU A 24 7.27 -4.30 5.55
CA LEU A 24 6.15 -3.38 5.37
C LEU A 24 4.85 -4.15 5.21
N VAL A 25 3.82 -3.71 5.92
CA VAL A 25 2.45 -4.23 5.77
C VAL A 25 1.62 -3.12 5.14
N PHE A 26 0.92 -3.45 4.06
CA PHE A 26 -0.02 -2.54 3.40
C PHE A 26 -1.47 -2.83 3.85
N PRO A 27 -2.37 -1.83 3.81
CA PRO A 27 -2.07 -0.40 3.66
C PRO A 27 -1.14 0.11 4.77
N VAL A 28 -0.20 1.00 4.41
CA VAL A 28 0.92 1.35 5.30
C VAL A 28 0.44 2.26 6.42
N GLY A 29 0.46 1.80 7.67
CA GLY A 29 0.07 2.61 8.81
C GLY A 29 -0.20 1.76 10.05
N ALA A 30 0.39 2.17 11.18
CA ALA A 30 0.30 1.61 12.54
C ALA A 30 0.94 0.22 12.79
N ARG A 31 2.21 0.25 13.25
CA ARG A 31 2.91 -0.85 13.94
C ARG A 31 2.26 -1.21 15.28
N ALA A 32 2.50 -2.43 15.76
CA ALA A 32 2.18 -2.86 17.14
C ALA A 32 3.18 -2.34 18.19
N ALA A 33 4.40 -2.02 17.78
CA ALA A 33 5.36 -1.27 18.61
C ALA A 33 5.03 0.22 18.53
N GLU A 34 5.23 0.93 19.63
CA GLU A 34 4.87 2.34 19.84
C GLU A 34 5.04 3.21 18.59
N PRO A 35 4.08 4.11 18.31
CA PRO A 35 4.22 5.07 17.23
C PRO A 35 5.58 5.76 17.35
N ARG A 36 6.44 5.63 16.33
CA ARG A 36 7.61 6.50 16.25
C ARG A 36 7.10 7.93 16.21
N THR A 37 7.75 8.81 16.97
CA THR A 37 7.47 10.25 16.95
C THR A 37 7.47 10.73 15.49
N GLY A 38 6.30 11.13 14.96
CA GLY A 38 6.15 11.63 13.58
C GLY A 38 5.34 10.75 12.61
N ASP A 39 4.94 9.53 12.98
CA ASP A 39 4.03 8.72 12.13
C ASP A 39 2.61 9.31 12.14
N ARG A 40 2.08 9.65 10.97
CA ARG A 40 0.70 10.13 10.77
C ARG A 40 0.02 9.34 9.68
N ALA A 41 -1.14 8.80 10.00
CA ALA A 41 -2.03 8.08 9.09
C ALA A 41 -3.43 8.69 9.19
N THR A 42 -3.94 9.25 8.10
CA THR A 42 -5.27 9.89 8.04
C THR A 42 -6.10 9.30 6.92
N VAL A 43 -7.42 9.35 7.06
CA VAL A 43 -8.36 8.96 6.01
C VAL A 43 -9.25 10.14 5.68
N VAL A 44 -9.44 10.38 4.38
CA VAL A 44 -10.17 11.52 3.85
C VAL A 44 -10.99 11.10 2.64
N TRP A 45 -12.16 11.71 2.46
CA TRP A 45 -12.94 11.62 1.23
C TRP A 45 -12.54 12.75 0.29
N GLU A 46 -11.73 12.45 -0.72
CA GLU A 46 -11.20 13.45 -1.65
C GLU A 46 -11.04 12.90 -3.07
N THR A 47 -10.81 13.80 -4.03
CA THR A 47 -10.55 13.42 -5.43
C THR A 47 -9.21 12.70 -5.54
N PRO A 48 -9.18 11.45 -6.02
CA PRO A 48 -7.94 10.70 -6.15
C PRO A 48 -7.04 11.25 -7.26
N PRO A 49 -5.72 11.01 -7.18
CA PRO A 49 -4.81 11.28 -8.30
C PRO A 49 -5.34 10.68 -9.61
N PRO A 50 -5.15 11.33 -10.76
CA PRO A 50 -5.68 10.83 -12.04
C PRO A 50 -5.25 9.39 -12.36
N GLU A 51 -4.01 9.03 -12.03
CA GLU A 51 -3.50 7.66 -12.20
C GLU A 51 -4.27 6.64 -11.34
N HIS A 52 -4.65 7.02 -10.11
CA HIS A 52 -5.45 6.19 -9.22
C HIS A 52 -6.89 6.07 -9.75
N ALA A 53 -7.48 7.19 -10.18
CA ALA A 53 -8.82 7.20 -10.74
C ALA A 53 -8.93 6.25 -11.94
N ALA A 54 -7.97 6.35 -12.87
CA ALA A 54 -7.90 5.48 -14.04
C ALA A 54 -7.71 4.00 -13.66
N ALA A 55 -6.78 3.69 -12.76
CA ALA A 55 -6.51 2.32 -12.34
C ALA A 55 -7.67 1.66 -11.59
N LEU A 56 -8.48 2.45 -10.88
CA LEU A 56 -9.63 1.98 -10.12
C LEU A 56 -10.95 2.02 -10.90
N GLY A 57 -10.95 2.51 -12.15
CA GLY A 57 -12.17 2.70 -12.94
C GLY A 57 -13.12 3.74 -12.33
N LEU A 58 -12.59 4.73 -11.61
CA LEU A 58 -13.37 5.79 -11.00
C LEU A 58 -13.72 6.86 -12.04
N VAL A 59 -14.89 7.47 -11.88
CA VAL A 59 -15.27 8.65 -12.65
C VAL A 59 -14.28 9.79 -12.33
N PRO A 60 -13.62 10.40 -13.33
CA PRO A 60 -12.68 11.50 -13.10
C PRO A 60 -13.32 12.64 -12.28
N GLY A 61 -12.57 13.17 -11.32
CA GLY A 61 -13.04 14.25 -10.43
C GLY A 61 -14.02 13.80 -9.34
N ARG A 62 -14.48 12.54 -9.34
CA ARG A 62 -15.34 12.01 -8.28
C ARG A 62 -14.48 11.62 -7.08
N PRO A 63 -14.80 12.12 -5.87
CA PRO A 63 -14.09 11.72 -4.67
C PRO A 63 -14.20 10.22 -4.38
N THR A 64 -13.23 9.70 -3.65
CA THR A 64 -13.26 8.35 -3.08
C THR A 64 -12.61 8.35 -1.70
N LEU A 65 -12.69 7.21 -1.00
CA LEU A 65 -11.95 7.03 0.24
C LEU A 65 -10.45 6.97 -0.06
N MET A 66 -9.71 7.87 0.58
CA MET A 66 -8.26 7.94 0.50
C MET A 66 -7.63 7.82 1.86
N HIS A 67 -6.44 7.21 1.88
CA HIS A 67 -5.63 7.08 3.07
C HIS A 67 -4.24 7.61 2.81
N HIS A 68 -3.83 8.54 3.67
CA HIS A 68 -2.55 9.21 3.61
C HIS A 68 -1.71 8.75 4.78
N TYR A 69 -0.51 8.29 4.47
CA TYR A 69 0.48 7.92 5.44
C TYR A 69 1.75 8.73 5.24
N THR A 70 2.33 9.17 6.35
CA THR A 70 3.66 9.76 6.40
C THR A 70 4.38 9.27 7.63
N SER A 71 5.65 8.89 7.49
CA SER A 71 6.54 8.57 8.61
C SER A 71 7.95 9.08 8.37
N ALA A 72 8.64 9.35 9.47
CA ALA A 72 10.09 9.52 9.45
C ALA A 72 10.77 8.16 9.27
N ALA A 73 11.85 8.12 8.49
CA ALA A 73 12.74 6.97 8.42
C ALA A 73 13.45 6.78 9.77
N ALA A 74 13.94 5.56 10.02
CA ALA A 74 14.53 5.17 11.30
C ALA A 74 15.80 5.94 11.72
N GLY A 75 16.30 6.87 10.89
CA GLY A 75 17.44 7.74 11.15
C GLY A 75 17.15 9.24 11.04
N GLY A 76 15.88 9.66 11.10
CA GLY A 76 15.47 11.08 11.23
C GLY A 76 15.54 11.93 9.96
N ASN A 77 16.30 11.54 8.92
CA ASN A 77 16.51 12.37 7.72
C ASN A 77 15.76 11.89 6.47
N GLY A 78 15.25 10.65 6.45
CA GLY A 78 14.41 10.14 5.36
C GLY A 78 12.92 10.28 5.66
N ARG A 79 12.09 10.41 4.62
CA ARG A 79 10.62 10.41 4.74
C ARG A 79 10.02 9.27 3.92
N ARG A 80 8.98 8.64 4.46
CA ARG A 80 8.12 7.70 3.72
C ARG A 80 6.74 8.31 3.62
N THR A 81 6.18 8.30 2.42
CA THR A 81 4.81 8.75 2.18
C THR A 81 4.07 7.71 1.40
N ALA A 82 2.84 7.39 1.78
CA ALA A 82 1.97 6.54 0.98
C ALA A 82 0.60 7.18 0.80
N VAL A 83 0.07 7.07 -0.41
CA VAL A 83 -1.30 7.43 -0.73
C VAL A 83 -2.01 6.17 -1.21
N THR A 84 -3.09 5.81 -0.54
CA THR A 84 -3.94 4.66 -0.89
C THR A 84 -5.32 5.17 -1.31
N SER A 85 -5.85 4.69 -2.42
CA SER A 85 -7.21 4.97 -2.90
C SER A 85 -8.00 3.69 -3.05
N PHE A 86 -9.30 3.73 -2.74
CA PHE A 86 -10.20 2.57 -2.84
C PHE A 86 -11.20 2.72 -3.98
N SER A 87 -11.59 1.61 -4.60
CA SER A 87 -12.61 1.60 -5.66
C SER A 87 -14.03 1.67 -5.10
N ALA A 88 -15.00 2.02 -5.94
CA ALA A 88 -16.41 1.93 -5.59
C ALA A 88 -16.84 0.49 -5.21
N VAL A 89 -16.23 -0.53 -5.82
CA VAL A 89 -16.48 -1.94 -5.48
C VAL A 89 -16.03 -2.22 -4.06
N ALA A 90 -14.80 -1.83 -3.69
CA ALA A 90 -14.31 -2.03 -2.33
C ALA A 90 -15.19 -1.33 -1.28
N LEU A 91 -15.69 -0.13 -1.59
CA LEU A 91 -16.57 0.62 -0.69
C LEU A 91 -18.00 0.08 -0.62
N ALA A 92 -18.46 -0.67 -1.62
CA ALA A 92 -19.78 -1.29 -1.63
C ALA A 92 -19.79 -2.66 -0.94
N GLU A 93 -18.73 -3.44 -1.13
CA GLU A 93 -18.65 -4.84 -0.66
C GLU A 93 -18.08 -4.93 0.77
N VAL A 94 -17.32 -3.93 1.23
CA VAL A 94 -16.64 -3.95 2.54
C VAL A 94 -17.25 -2.91 3.47
N GLU A 95 -18.15 -3.37 4.36
CA GLU A 95 -18.90 -2.50 5.27
C GLU A 95 -17.99 -1.61 6.13
N GLU A 96 -16.87 -2.14 6.62
CA GLU A 96 -15.93 -1.36 7.43
C GLU A 96 -15.29 -0.18 6.68
N LEU A 97 -15.07 -0.32 5.36
CA LEU A 97 -14.61 0.78 4.53
C LEU A 97 -15.73 1.78 4.25
N ALA A 98 -16.96 1.29 4.03
CA ALA A 98 -18.14 2.13 3.83
C ALA A 98 -18.40 3.06 5.04
N ARG A 99 -18.15 2.58 6.27
CA ARG A 99 -18.30 3.36 7.52
C ARG A 99 -17.40 4.60 7.58
N TYR A 100 -16.36 4.68 6.76
CA TYR A 100 -15.53 5.89 6.69
C TYR A 100 -16.17 7.00 5.85
N ARG A 101 -17.27 6.76 5.13
CA ARG A 101 -17.95 7.78 4.33
C ARG A 101 -18.31 9.03 5.14
N ASP A 102 -18.75 8.85 6.38
CA ASP A 102 -19.18 9.96 7.25
C ASP A 102 -18.10 10.38 8.27
N ARG A 103 -16.94 9.71 8.26
CA ARG A 103 -15.88 9.88 9.28
C ARG A 103 -14.52 10.26 8.70
N ALA A 104 -14.37 10.24 7.38
CA ALA A 104 -13.13 10.55 6.68
C ALA A 104 -12.92 12.06 6.53
N ASP A 105 -12.69 12.74 7.65
CA ASP A 105 -12.49 14.19 7.73
C ASP A 105 -11.01 14.62 7.57
N GLY A 106 -10.09 13.66 7.42
CA GLY A 106 -8.64 13.91 7.34
C GLY A 106 -7.98 14.24 8.69
N VAL A 107 -8.73 14.26 9.79
CA VAL A 107 -8.24 14.56 11.15
C VAL A 107 -8.09 13.28 11.96
N ALA A 108 -9.06 12.37 11.87
CA ALA A 108 -9.05 11.12 12.62
C ALA A 108 -7.90 10.20 12.18
N ARG A 109 -7.20 9.61 13.16
CA ARG A 109 -6.23 8.54 12.89
C ARG A 109 -6.96 7.33 12.35
N ALA A 110 -6.56 6.85 11.18
CA ALA A 110 -7.20 5.72 10.54
C ALA A 110 -6.41 4.41 10.78
N GLN A 111 -7.13 3.31 10.98
CA GLN A 111 -6.54 1.98 11.17
C GLN A 111 -6.83 1.08 9.96
N LEU A 112 -6.39 1.49 8.77
CA LEU A 112 -6.60 0.70 7.55
C LEU A 112 -5.67 -0.52 7.40
N ARG A 113 -4.80 -0.81 8.37
CA ARG A 113 -4.00 -2.06 8.39
C ARG A 113 -4.88 -3.30 8.31
N ARG A 114 -6.11 -3.23 8.81
CA ARG A 114 -7.07 -4.34 8.76
C ARG A 114 -7.87 -4.39 7.46
N ALA A 115 -7.67 -3.47 6.52
CA ALA A 115 -8.47 -3.39 5.30
C ALA A 115 -8.45 -4.72 4.52
N TYR A 116 -7.30 -5.38 4.40
CA TYR A 116 -7.21 -6.67 3.72
C TYR A 116 -7.93 -7.79 4.48
N ASP A 117 -7.91 -7.76 5.81
CA ASP A 117 -8.69 -8.72 6.61
C ASP A 117 -10.19 -8.46 6.45
N TRP A 118 -10.61 -7.20 6.34
CA TRP A 118 -12.00 -6.82 6.10
C TRP A 118 -12.46 -7.29 4.73
N MET A 119 -11.66 -7.06 3.70
CA MET A 119 -11.92 -7.55 2.35
C MET A 119 -12.02 -9.08 2.30
N ARG A 120 -11.12 -9.81 2.98
CA ARG A 120 -11.20 -11.28 3.07
C ARG A 120 -12.46 -11.73 3.80
N ARG A 121 -12.83 -11.07 4.90
CA ARG A 121 -14.09 -11.36 5.63
C ARG A 121 -15.32 -11.07 4.79
N ALA A 122 -15.25 -10.10 3.88
CA ALA A 122 -16.29 -9.83 2.88
C ALA A 122 -16.31 -10.86 1.72
N GLY A 123 -15.49 -11.93 1.77
CA GLY A 123 -15.46 -12.97 0.76
C GLY A 123 -14.63 -12.63 -0.49
N LEU A 124 -13.82 -11.57 -0.45
CA LEU A 124 -12.94 -11.20 -1.55
C LEU A 124 -11.61 -11.97 -1.47
N THR A 125 -11.24 -12.62 -2.57
CA THR A 125 -9.91 -13.21 -2.73
C THR A 125 -8.98 -12.16 -3.32
N LEU A 126 -7.94 -11.79 -2.57
CA LEU A 126 -7.06 -10.67 -2.94
C LEU A 126 -5.88 -11.12 -3.81
N HIS A 127 -5.73 -10.48 -4.96
CA HIS A 127 -4.57 -10.58 -5.83
C HIS A 127 -3.79 -9.26 -5.79
N HIS A 128 -2.52 -9.33 -5.38
CA HIS A 128 -1.65 -8.16 -5.26
C HIS A 128 -0.63 -8.14 -6.39
N ARG A 129 -0.39 -6.94 -6.94
CA ARG A 129 0.71 -6.69 -7.87
C ARG A 129 1.47 -5.45 -7.42
N ASP A 130 2.77 -5.61 -7.17
CA ASP A 130 3.65 -4.51 -6.81
C ASP A 130 4.58 -4.18 -7.99
N THR A 131 4.64 -2.91 -8.33
CA THR A 131 5.65 -2.37 -9.25
C THR A 131 6.61 -1.52 -8.46
N ILE A 132 7.89 -1.90 -8.48
CA ILE A 132 8.96 -1.24 -7.72
C ILE A 132 9.85 -0.52 -8.73
N THR A 133 9.98 0.79 -8.58
CA THR A 133 10.75 1.64 -9.48
C THR A 133 11.73 2.49 -8.67
N LEU A 134 13.02 2.39 -9.02
CA LEU A 134 14.04 3.32 -8.54
C LEU A 134 13.82 4.70 -9.20
N GLN A 135 13.92 5.76 -8.42
CA GLN A 135 13.84 7.15 -8.88
C GLN A 135 15.28 7.69 -8.96
N PRO A 136 15.88 7.75 -10.17
CA PRO A 136 17.31 8.00 -10.33
C PRO A 136 17.77 9.32 -9.72
N ASP A 137 16.95 10.36 -9.85
CA ASP A 137 17.33 11.74 -9.51
C ASP A 137 17.17 12.07 -8.01
N THR A 138 16.48 11.22 -7.25
CA THR A 138 16.11 11.53 -5.86
C THR A 138 16.70 10.57 -4.84
N ALA A 139 17.33 9.48 -5.29
CA ALA A 139 17.66 8.34 -4.44
C ALA A 139 16.44 7.91 -3.60
N SER A 140 15.32 7.69 -4.30
CA SER A 140 14.08 7.18 -3.72
C SER A 140 13.57 5.97 -4.50
N VAL A 141 12.71 5.18 -3.89
CA VAL A 141 11.99 4.07 -4.51
C VAL A 141 10.51 4.38 -4.43
N ARG A 142 9.84 4.24 -5.56
CA ARG A 142 8.38 4.24 -5.67
C ARG A 142 7.90 2.80 -5.75
N VAL A 143 6.93 2.43 -4.92
CA VAL A 143 6.24 1.14 -4.95
C VAL A 143 4.78 1.42 -5.23
N VAL A 144 4.28 0.96 -6.37
CA VAL A 144 2.87 1.01 -6.73
C VAL A 144 2.27 -0.38 -6.51
N ARG A 145 1.46 -0.53 -5.47
CA ARG A 145 0.67 -1.73 -5.21
C ARG A 145 -0.70 -1.58 -5.82
N ARG A 146 -1.15 -2.60 -6.55
CA ARG A 146 -2.53 -2.73 -7.04
C ARG A 146 -3.15 -4.00 -6.50
N VAL A 147 -4.40 -3.91 -6.07
CA VAL A 147 -5.16 -5.02 -5.50
C VAL A 147 -6.44 -5.21 -6.28
N HIS A 148 -6.70 -6.45 -6.69
CA HIS A 148 -7.92 -6.86 -7.38
C HIS A 148 -8.52 -8.09 -6.69
N ASP A 149 -9.81 -8.33 -6.91
CA ASP A 149 -10.51 -9.53 -6.42
C ASP A 149 -10.41 -10.73 -7.39
N GLN A 150 -11.06 -11.84 -7.05
CA GLN A 150 -11.16 -13.04 -7.89
C GLN A 150 -11.79 -12.81 -9.27
N TYR A 151 -12.50 -11.70 -9.46
CA TYR A 151 -13.14 -11.31 -10.72
C TYR A 151 -12.32 -10.26 -11.47
N ALA A 152 -11.07 -10.04 -11.07
CA ALA A 152 -10.18 -9.00 -11.59
C ALA A 152 -10.73 -7.57 -11.45
N ARG A 153 -11.72 -7.34 -10.56
CA ARG A 153 -12.22 -5.99 -10.27
C ARG A 153 -11.19 -5.26 -9.40
N PRO A 154 -10.78 -4.03 -9.75
CA PRO A 154 -9.84 -3.28 -8.93
C PRO A 154 -10.48 -2.91 -7.59
N LEU A 155 -9.73 -3.07 -6.49
CA LEU A 155 -10.16 -2.79 -5.13
C LEU A 155 -9.41 -1.62 -4.52
N GLU A 156 -8.08 -1.61 -4.69
CA GLU A 156 -7.19 -0.67 -4.03
C GLU A 156 -5.94 -0.42 -4.87
N ILE A 157 -5.45 0.82 -4.84
CA ILE A 157 -4.12 1.18 -5.33
C ILE A 157 -3.41 1.99 -4.25
N THR A 158 -2.17 1.62 -3.95
CA THR A 158 -1.27 2.38 -3.08
C THR A 158 -0.05 2.81 -3.86
N ASP A 159 0.28 4.09 -3.75
CA ASP A 159 1.54 4.67 -4.20
C ASP A 159 2.38 5.02 -2.97
N LEU A 160 3.47 4.27 -2.75
CA LEU A 160 4.42 4.45 -1.67
C LEU A 160 5.72 5.02 -2.21
N LEU A 161 6.18 6.12 -1.65
CA LEU A 161 7.49 6.71 -1.91
C LEU A 161 8.36 6.59 -0.65
N MET A 162 9.60 6.10 -0.83
CA MET A 162 10.58 5.93 0.24
C MET A 162 11.96 6.42 -0.19
N ASP A 163 12.63 7.19 0.66
CA ASP A 163 14.06 7.53 0.49
C ASP A 163 14.94 6.27 0.67
N THR A 164 15.79 5.96 -0.32
CA THR A 164 16.67 4.77 -0.32
C THR A 164 17.96 4.96 0.47
N ARG A 165 18.32 6.18 0.84
CA ARG A 165 19.57 6.44 1.60
C ARG A 165 19.53 5.88 3.02
N GLN A 166 18.34 5.51 3.51
CA GLN A 166 18.12 5.07 4.90
C GLN A 166 17.25 3.81 5.03
N GLY A 167 17.01 3.07 3.94
CA GLY A 167 16.13 1.90 3.99
C GLY A 167 16.41 0.86 2.91
N ALA A 168 16.11 -0.40 3.22
CA ALA A 168 16.03 -1.49 2.25
C ALA A 168 14.55 -1.77 1.93
N LEU A 169 14.27 -2.05 0.66
CA LEU A 169 13.01 -2.68 0.28
C LEU A 169 13.21 -4.20 0.31
N VAL A 170 12.62 -4.85 1.30
CA VAL A 170 12.67 -6.31 1.45
C VAL A 170 11.36 -6.89 0.92
N TYR A 171 11.48 -7.79 -0.05
CA TYR A 171 10.35 -8.56 -0.56
C TYR A 171 10.52 -10.01 -0.13
N GLU A 172 9.65 -10.48 0.76
CA GLU A 172 9.63 -11.84 1.27
C GLU A 172 8.30 -12.51 0.89
N PHE A 173 8.37 -13.74 0.40
CA PHE A 173 7.19 -14.48 -0.03
C PHE A 173 7.31 -15.95 0.34
N THR A 174 6.22 -16.53 0.85
CA THR A 174 6.13 -17.96 1.13
C THR A 174 5.60 -18.69 -0.11
N LEU A 175 6.22 -19.82 -0.46
CA LEU A 175 5.64 -20.74 -1.45
C LEU A 175 4.63 -21.64 -0.74
N PRO A 176 3.43 -21.92 -1.30
CA PRO A 176 2.66 -23.04 -0.79
C PRO A 176 3.58 -24.26 -0.85
N ALA A 177 3.54 -25.07 0.21
CA ALA A 177 4.24 -26.35 0.20
C ALA A 177 3.83 -27.09 -1.07
N ALA A 178 4.81 -27.61 -1.82
CA ALA A 178 4.51 -28.50 -2.93
C ALA A 178 3.72 -29.68 -2.35
N GLY A 179 2.45 -29.77 -2.71
CA GLY A 179 1.61 -30.94 -2.47
C GLY A 179 1.89 -31.99 -3.54
#